data_AF-A0A924JWB5-F1
#
_entry.id   AF-A0A924JWB5-F1
#
_cell.length_a   1.000
_cell.length_b   1.000
_cell.length_c   1.000
_cell.angle_alpha   90.00
_cell.angle_beta   90.00
_cell.angle_gamma   90.00
#
_symmetry.space_group_name_H-M   'P 1'
#
loop_
_entity.id
_entity.type
_entity.pdbx_description
1 polymer ?
#
loop_
_entity_poly.entity_id
_entity_poly.type
_entity_poly.pdbx_seq_one_letter_code
_entity_poly.pdbx_strand_id
1 'polypeptide(L)'
;MTAIALLVLAVTNTIALFGEDSASIALKILDTLLLVFIVVELLFAVRATVTQRELLAEPFLLVGIIAAIKEIVVLSVKAAETVGKGAVFRDQLWEIGTLGVVIFLLGLTAFLLRRKEREPEEGK
;
A
#
# COMPACT_ATOMS: atom_id res chain seq x y z
N MET A 1 31.51 28.34 24.43
CA MET A 1 31.07 26.94 24.64
C MET A 1 29.56 26.84 24.86
N THR A 2 28.98 27.56 25.81
CA THR A 2 27.53 27.50 26.14
C THR A 2 26.59 28.02 25.04
N ALA A 3 26.94 29.12 24.36
CA ALA A 3 26.12 29.66 23.27
C ALA A 3 26.02 28.73 22.04
N ILE A 4 27.12 28.05 21.71
CA ILE A 4 27.16 27.07 20.61
C ILE A 4 26.32 25.84 20.97
N ALA A 5 26.39 25.37 22.22
CA ALA A 5 25.56 24.27 22.70
C ALA A 5 24.06 24.61 22.62
N LEU A 6 23.66 25.82 23.03
CA LEU A 6 22.28 26.27 22.93
C LEU A 6 21.82 26.42 21.47
N LEU A 7 22.70 26.85 20.57
CA LEU A 7 22.39 26.97 19.14
C LEU A 7 22.20 25.60 18.49
N VAL A 8 23.04 24.63 18.83
CA VAL A 8 22.89 23.24 18.37
C VAL A 8 21.60 22.63 18.92
N LEU A 9 21.27 22.88 20.19
CA LEU A 9 20.04 22.40 20.81
C LEU A 9 18.79 23.06 20.20
N ALA A 10 18.85 24.35 19.90
CA ALA A 10 17.77 25.07 19.23
C ALA A 10 17.55 24.57 17.80
N VAL A 11 18.62 24.40 17.02
CA VAL A 11 18.54 23.89 15.64
C VAL A 11 17.99 22.47 15.60
N THR A 12 18.47 21.59 16.47
CA THR A 12 17.96 20.21 16.56
C THR A 12 16.50 20.18 17.02
N ASN A 13 16.11 21.01 17.99
CA ASN A 13 14.73 21.11 18.46
C ASN A 13 13.79 21.70 17.40
N THR A 14 14.23 22.68 16.62
CA THR A 14 13.45 23.24 15.50
C THR A 14 13.29 22.21 14.38
N ILE A 15 14.35 21.50 13.99
CA ILE A 15 14.27 20.43 12.98
C ILE A 15 13.40 19.27 13.48
N ALA A 16 13.45 18.93 14.77
CA ALA A 16 12.61 17.89 15.37
C ALA A 16 11.12 18.29 15.39
N LEU A 17 10.80 19.54 15.75
CA LEU A 17 9.44 20.08 15.69
C LEU A 17 8.87 20.08 14.27
N PHE A 18 9.69 20.44 13.27
CA PHE A 18 9.29 20.31 11.86
C PHE A 18 9.19 18.84 11.43
N GLY A 19 10.03 17.95 11.96
CA GLY A 19 10.04 16.52 11.63
C GLY A 19 8.83 15.75 12.15
N GLU A 20 8.40 16.00 13.39
CA GLU A 20 7.27 15.30 14.01
C GLU A 20 5.93 15.68 13.36
N ASP A 21 5.70 16.96 13.05
CA ASP A 21 4.46 17.40 12.39
C ASP A 21 4.47 17.13 10.86
N SER A 22 5.61 17.28 10.19
CA SER A 22 5.67 17.09 8.73
C SER A 22 5.50 15.63 8.29
N ALA A 23 6.04 14.66 9.04
CA ALA A 23 5.88 13.25 8.73
C ALA A 23 4.41 12.81 8.85
N SER A 24 3.72 13.24 9.90
CA SER A 24 2.29 13.00 10.10
C SER A 24 1.42 13.63 9.01
N ILE A 25 1.75 14.85 8.58
CA ILE A 25 1.06 15.52 7.48
C ILE A 25 1.31 14.80 6.15
N ALA A 26 2.57 14.44 5.84
CA ALA A 26 2.92 13.69 4.65
C ALA A 26 2.21 12.33 4.60
N LEU A 27 2.08 11.65 5.75
CA LEU A 27 1.32 10.42 5.89
C LEU A 27 -0.16 10.57 5.59
N LYS A 28 -0.79 11.63 6.13
CA LYS A 28 -2.21 11.92 5.82
C LYS A 28 -2.42 12.21 4.34
N ILE A 29 -1.49 12.94 3.72
CA ILE A 29 -1.52 13.20 2.27
C ILE A 29 -1.34 11.89 1.50
N LEU A 30 -0.36 11.05 1.87
CA LEU A 30 -0.12 9.76 1.24
C LEU A 30 -1.35 8.86 1.34
N ASP A 31 -1.95 8.72 2.52
CA ASP A 31 -3.16 7.90 2.71
C ASP A 31 -4.34 8.42 1.86
N THR A 32 -4.51 9.73 1.78
CA THR A 32 -5.54 10.37 0.95
C THR A 32 -5.28 10.12 -0.54
N LEU A 33 -4.04 10.34 -1.01
CA LEU A 33 -3.66 10.09 -2.41
C LEU A 33 -3.82 8.63 -2.79
N LEU A 34 -3.43 7.74 -1.88
CA LEU A 34 -3.55 6.30 -2.05
C LEU A 34 -5.01 5.83 -2.03
N LEU A 35 -5.87 6.45 -1.20
CA LEU A 35 -7.31 6.22 -1.23
C LEU A 35 -7.92 6.68 -2.57
N VAL A 36 -7.55 7.86 -3.04
CA VAL A 36 -7.97 8.36 -4.36
C VAL A 36 -7.51 7.40 -5.46
N PHE A 37 -6.28 6.90 -5.37
CA PHE A 37 -5.74 5.92 -6.32
C PHE A 37 -6.57 4.63 -6.35
N ILE A 38 -6.93 4.06 -5.19
CA ILE A 38 -7.85 2.91 -5.12
C ILE A 38 -9.18 3.22 -5.81
N VAL A 39 -9.78 4.37 -5.53
CA VAL A 39 -11.08 4.74 -6.12
C VAL A 39 -10.96 4.87 -7.64
N VAL A 40 -9.92 5.54 -8.14
CA VAL A 40 -9.66 5.68 -9.58
C VAL A 40 -9.47 4.32 -10.24
N GLU A 41 -8.69 3.42 -9.62
CA GLU A 41 -8.42 2.09 -10.15
C GLU A 41 -9.68 1.20 -10.15
N LEU A 42 -10.48 1.27 -9.08
CA LEU A 42 -11.79 0.61 -9.02
C LEU A 42 -12.73 1.13 -10.11
N LEU A 43 -12.80 2.45 -10.31
CA LEU A 43 -13.62 3.04 -11.37
C LEU A 43 -13.15 2.59 -12.76
N PHE A 44 -11.85 2.46 -12.97
CA PHE A 44 -11.32 1.90 -14.21
C PHE A 44 -11.74 0.44 -14.43
N ALA A 45 -11.61 -0.42 -13.41
CA ALA A 45 -12.04 -1.81 -13.51
C ALA A 45 -13.56 -1.94 -13.71
N VAL A 46 -14.36 -1.18 -12.96
CA VAL A 46 -15.83 -1.12 -13.14
C VAL A 46 -16.15 -0.67 -14.56
N ARG A 47 -15.48 0.37 -15.08
CA ARG A 47 -15.68 0.82 -16.46
C ARG A 47 -15.35 -0.28 -17.46
N ALA A 48 -14.24 -1.00 -17.27
CA ALA A 48 -13.84 -2.10 -18.13
C ALA A 48 -14.89 -3.23 -18.13
N THR A 49 -15.38 -3.64 -16.95
CA THR A 49 -16.45 -4.65 -16.82
C THR A 49 -17.76 -4.20 -17.47
N VAL A 50 -18.17 -2.94 -17.27
CA VAL A 50 -19.40 -2.40 -17.88
C VAL A 50 -19.30 -2.37 -19.41
N THR A 51 -18.12 -2.08 -19.95
CA THR A 51 -17.89 -2.01 -21.40
C THR A 51 -17.95 -3.40 -22.06
N GLN A 52 -17.42 -4.44 -21.39
CA GLN A 52 -17.33 -5.78 -21.95
C GLN A 52 -18.47 -6.74 -21.52
N ARG A 53 -19.33 -6.34 -20.57
CA ARG A 53 -20.47 -7.13 -20.03
C ARG A 53 -20.10 -8.52 -19.50
N GLU A 54 -18.82 -8.79 -19.28
CA GLU A 54 -18.32 -9.98 -18.60
C GLU A 54 -17.35 -9.54 -17.48
N LEU A 55 -17.45 -10.22 -16.34
CA LEU A 55 -16.47 -10.08 -15.26
C LEU A 55 -15.18 -10.77 -15.70
N LEU A 56 -14.36 -10.08 -16.50
CA LEU A 56 -12.99 -10.51 -16.71
C LEU A 56 -12.30 -10.52 -15.35
N ALA A 57 -11.91 -11.70 -14.88
CA ALA A 57 -11.27 -11.83 -13.58
C ALA A 57 -9.89 -11.15 -13.56
N GLU A 58 -9.27 -10.96 -14.72
CA GLU A 58 -7.96 -10.32 -14.84
C GLU A 58 -7.90 -8.85 -14.34
N PRO A 59 -8.74 -7.90 -14.81
CA PRO A 59 -8.77 -6.53 -14.28
C PRO A 59 -9.18 -6.49 -12.80
N PHE A 60 -10.10 -7.35 -12.35
CA PHE A 60 -10.52 -7.37 -10.94
C PHE A 60 -9.40 -7.85 -10.01
N LEU A 61 -8.65 -8.89 -10.40
CA LEU A 61 -7.48 -9.39 -9.67
C LEU A 61 -6.37 -8.33 -9.58
N LEU A 62 -6.14 -7.59 -10.67
CA LEU A 62 -5.17 -6.48 -10.71
C LEU A 62 -5.53 -5.39 -9.69
N VAL A 63 -6.80 -4.98 -9.62
CA VAL A 63 -7.23 -3.98 -8.63
C VAL A 63 -7.08 -4.52 -7.20
N GLY A 64 -7.41 -5.79 -6.97
CA GLY A 64 -7.20 -6.44 -5.66
C GLY A 64 -5.72 -6.42 -5.22
N ILE A 65 -4.80 -6.70 -6.14
CA ILE A 65 -3.35 -6.64 -5.89
C ILE A 65 -2.93 -5.20 -5.55
N ILE A 66 -3.37 -4.22 -6.34
CA ILE A 66 -3.03 -2.80 -6.13
C ILE A 66 -3.56 -2.29 -4.79
N ALA A 67 -4.79 -2.66 -4.41
CA ALA A 67 -5.39 -2.29 -3.13
C ALA A 67 -4.60 -2.86 -1.95
N ALA A 68 -4.16 -4.12 -2.03
CA ALA A 68 -3.33 -4.72 -0.98
C ALA A 68 -1.94 -4.05 -0.88
N ILE A 69 -1.33 -3.68 -2.02
CA ILE A 69 -0.05 -2.94 -2.03
C ILE A 69 -0.20 -1.58 -1.35
N LYS A 70 -1.31 -0.87 -1.60
CA LYS A 70 -1.62 0.41 -0.95
C LYS A 70 -1.54 0.30 0.57
N GLU A 71 -2.21 -0.70 1.12
CA GLU A 71 -2.32 -0.90 2.56
C GLU A 71 -0.97 -1.28 3.19
N ILE A 72 -0.16 -2.10 2.51
CA ILE A 72 1.23 -2.37 2.92
C ILE A 72 2.05 -1.08 3.03
N VAL A 73 1.94 -0.16 2.06
CA VAL A 73 2.70 1.11 2.08
C VAL A 73 2.31 1.96 3.28
N VAL A 74 1.01 2.13 3.54
CA VAL A 74 0.52 2.91 4.69
C VAL A 74 0.91 2.25 6.02
N LEU A 75 0.74 0.93 6.14
CA LEU A 75 1.10 0.18 7.34
C LEU A 75 2.61 0.19 7.60
N SER A 76 3.44 0.13 6.57
CA SER A 76 4.90 0.16 6.72
C SER A 76 5.39 1.46 7.34
N VAL A 77 4.78 2.59 6.96
CA VAL A 77 5.16 3.88 7.55
C VAL A 77 4.57 4.04 8.96
N LYS A 78 3.34 3.58 9.22
CA LYS A 78 2.79 3.51 10.59
C LYS A 78 3.62 2.59 11.50
N ALA A 79 4.19 1.52 10.96
CA ALA A 79 5.09 0.62 11.68
C ALA A 79 6.43 1.29 11.98
N ALA A 80 6.93 2.17 11.11
CA ALA A 80 8.13 2.95 11.38
C ALA A 80 7.95 3.91 12.58
N GLU A 81 6.75 4.48 12.76
CA GLU A 81 6.44 5.36 13.91
C GLU A 81 6.29 4.60 15.24
N THR A 82 6.02 3.29 15.20
CA THR A 82 5.85 2.45 16.39
C THR A 82 7.10 1.64 16.73
N VAL A 83 8.21 1.83 16.01
CA VAL A 83 9.50 1.20 16.31
C VAL A 83 9.87 1.48 17.77
N GLY A 84 10.12 0.40 18.53
CA GLY A 84 10.36 0.45 19.97
C GLY A 84 9.13 0.16 20.85
N LYS A 85 7.90 0.23 20.31
CA LYS A 85 6.66 -0.20 20.97
C LYS A 85 6.38 -1.66 20.63
N GLY A 86 7.20 -2.57 21.17
CA GLY A 86 7.36 -3.96 20.69
C GLY A 86 6.11 -4.83 20.52
N ALA A 87 4.99 -4.55 21.21
CA ALA A 87 3.73 -5.24 20.96
C ALA A 87 3.00 -4.72 19.71
N VAL A 88 2.89 -3.39 19.57
CA VAL A 88 2.20 -2.72 18.46
C VAL A 88 2.97 -2.90 17.16
N PHE A 89 4.29 -2.77 17.21
CA PHE A 89 5.16 -2.98 16.05
C PHE A 89 5.05 -4.41 15.49
N ARG A 90 4.99 -5.41 16.37
CA ARG A 90 4.85 -6.82 15.95
C ARG A 90 3.48 -7.10 15.32
N ASP A 91 2.43 -6.47 15.82
CA ASP A 91 1.08 -6.59 15.26
C ASP A 91 1.02 -6.02 13.83
N GLN A 92 1.57 -4.82 13.64
CA GLN A 92 1.66 -4.19 12.30
C GLN A 92 2.53 -5.01 11.33
N LEU A 93 3.62 -5.63 11.81
CA LEU A 93 4.42 -6.55 11.00
C LEU A 93 3.61 -7.78 10.56
N TRP A 94 2.76 -8.32 11.44
CA TRP A 94 1.92 -9.46 11.11
C TRP A 94 0.84 -9.11 10.09
N GLU A 95 0.28 -7.92 10.21
CA GLU A 95 -0.69 -7.37 9.25
C GLU A 95 -0.07 -7.20 7.85
N ILE A 96 1.12 -6.59 7.78
CA ILE A 96 1.89 -6.48 6.53
C ILE A 96 2.21 -7.86 5.94
N GLY A 97 2.63 -8.82 6.78
CA GLY A 97 2.91 -10.19 6.35
C GLY A 97 1.68 -10.87 5.77
N THR A 98 0.52 -10.70 6.41
CA THR A 98 -0.77 -11.24 5.95
C THR A 98 -1.16 -10.65 4.60
N LEU A 99 -1.02 -9.34 4.41
CA LEU A 99 -1.26 -8.69 3.12
C LEU A 99 -0.31 -9.19 2.03
N GLY A 100 0.95 -9.45 2.37
CA GLY A 100 1.92 -10.07 1.45
C GLY A 100 1.46 -11.46 0.98
N VAL A 101 0.91 -12.28 1.88
CA VAL A 101 0.33 -13.60 1.52
C VAL A 101 -0.88 -13.43 0.61
N VAL A 102 -1.76 -12.46 0.88
CA VAL A 102 -2.92 -12.17 0.02
C VAL A 102 -2.47 -11.79 -1.39
N ILE A 103 -1.50 -10.89 -1.53
CA ILE A 103 -0.94 -10.50 -2.84
C ILE A 103 -0.39 -11.71 -3.58
N PHE A 104 0.35 -12.59 -2.88
CA PHE A 104 0.90 -13.79 -3.48
C PHE A 104 -0.20 -14.73 -4.02
N LEU A 105 -1.27 -14.95 -3.24
CA LEU A 105 -2.41 -15.78 -3.66
C LEU A 105 -3.17 -15.17 -4.84
N LEU A 106 -3.38 -13.85 -4.84
CA LEU A 106 -4.01 -13.14 -5.95
C LEU A 106 -3.15 -13.22 -7.22
N GLY A 107 -1.84 -13.04 -7.09
CA GLY A 107 -0.87 -13.21 -8.18
C GLY A 107 -0.85 -14.63 -8.74
N LEU A 108 -0.90 -15.64 -7.86
CA LEU A 108 -1.01 -17.05 -8.27
C LEU A 108 -2.31 -17.32 -9.02
N THR A 109 -3.42 -16.77 -8.54
CA THR A 109 -4.74 -16.89 -9.20
C THR A 109 -4.71 -16.26 -10.59
N ALA A 110 -4.15 -15.06 -10.72
CA ALA A 110 -3.98 -14.37 -12.01
C ALA A 110 -3.06 -15.16 -12.96
N PHE A 111 -1.98 -15.75 -12.44
CA PHE A 111 -1.09 -16.60 -13.22
C PHE A 111 -1.78 -17.86 -13.74
N LEU A 112 -2.56 -18.54 -12.89
CA LEU A 112 -3.31 -19.74 -13.28
C LEU A 112 -4.37 -19.42 -14.33
N LEU A 113 -5.06 -18.29 -14.19
CA LEU A 113 -6.06 -17.85 -15.16
C LEU A 113 -5.44 -17.57 -16.54
N ARG A 114 -4.32 -16.83 -16.56
CA ARG A 114 -3.54 -16.58 -17.79
C ARG A 114 -2.98 -17.85 -18.43
N ARG A 115 -2.69 -18.88 -17.63
CA ARG A 115 -2.24 -20.18 -18.15
C ARG A 115 -3.37 -20.92 -18.85
N LYS A 116 -4.59 -20.88 -18.30
CA LYS A 116 -5.77 -21.55 -18.87
C LYS A 116 -6.24 -20.91 -20.17
N GLU A 117 -6.16 -19.59 -20.31
CA GLU A 117 -6.50 -18.88 -21.55
C GLU A 117 -5.51 -19.13 -22.69
N ARG A 118 -4.33 -19.72 -22.40
CA ARG A 118 -3.30 -20.09 -23.38
C ARG A 118 -3.38 -21.53 -23.86
N GLU A 119 -4.34 -22.34 -23.38
CA GLU A 119 -4.68 -23.60 -24.01
C GLU A 119 -5.63 -23.28 -25.17
N PRO A 120 -5.17 -23.28 -26.43
CA PRO A 120 -6.07 -23.12 -27.56
C PRO A 120 -7.10 -24.23 -27.51
N GLU A 121 -8.34 -23.92 -27.88
CA GLU A 121 -9.32 -24.93 -28.28
C GLU A 121 -8.69 -25.81 -29.35
N GLU A 122 -8.11 -26.94 -28.94
CA GLU A 122 -7.95 -28.08 -29.82
C GLU A 122 -9.37 -28.57 -30.12
N GLY A 123 -9.80 -28.26 -31.34
CA GLY A 123 -11.20 -28.29 -31.73
C GLY A 123 -11.91 -29.61 -31.53
N LYS A 124 -13.23 -29.49 -31.41
CA LYS A 124 -14.22 -30.45 -31.88
C LYS A 124 -15.43 -29.72 -32.44
#